data_AF-A0A517XQ72-F1
#
_entry.id   AF-A0A517XQ72-F1
#
_cell.length_a   1.000
_cell.length_b   1.000
_cell.length_c   1.000
_cell.angle_alpha   90.00
_cell.angle_beta   90.00
_cell.angle_gamma   90.00
#
_symmetry.space_group_name_H-M   'P 1'
#
loop_
_entity.id
_entity.type
_entity.pdbx_description
1 polymer ?
#
loop_
_entity_poly.entity_id
_entity_poly.type
_entity_poly.pdbx_seq_one_letter_code
_entity_poly.pdbx_strand_id
1 'polypeptide(L)'
;MSSELPPAPAVPGRGVVRFLWTSNPLYVVSAGLFLYGLQTSFADPTRADDATALTAGLGGYTLLLAAAALFLVRYAGYWNDLRTVLLLVVLMFLATSVTFDELLVTSPDRGALLNGAGLVFAVVVSEVVLNGIRLRLPAGFRGPYYLTLALFFLYPVALTQAVRAPQSDALLWGLWGFAPAAGLVFLLLLPAARRGAAYARRNGSPWPWPFYPWSLFVFLAVAVCGRAFLLCWSFHLLDGAGAADLVFAPYFLAPFGLAVAAVLLELGLVARHRPTQVAALLGALALVPLSSVGVGENAVAADFLGRYADRLGGTPLYVALLAAGGFSLIAWVRKVPLAADAVTLVLLGLAVIGPDTLRLTAPRLPHVGFLAAAWAVQLGVGLWRREAWRWGLAGGMPAVWVGLEGWRLYAAARAVLAGLDQLVAGLLLLPVAVLVSLGKAGVLGRWVRSWRGEPDDLPA
;
A
#
# COMPACT_ATOMS: atom_id res chain seq x y z
N MET A 1 -59.28 20.25 2.25
CA MET A 1 -58.98 18.97 2.91
C MET A 1 -57.52 18.66 2.65
N SER A 2 -56.67 19.07 3.59
CA SER A 2 -55.22 18.89 3.57
C SER A 2 -54.91 17.47 4.01
N SER A 3 -54.42 16.62 3.12
CA SER A 3 -53.97 15.26 3.48
C SER A 3 -52.62 15.35 4.18
N GLU A 4 -52.63 15.37 5.51
CA GLU A 4 -51.42 15.16 6.31
C GLU A 4 -50.89 13.75 6.03
N LEU A 5 -49.72 13.69 5.39
CA LEU A 5 -48.95 12.46 5.29
C LEU A 5 -48.57 12.01 6.71
N PRO A 6 -48.71 10.72 7.04
CA PRO A 6 -48.29 10.22 8.34
C PRO A 6 -46.78 10.48 8.54
N PRO A 7 -46.35 10.85 9.76
CA PRO A 7 -44.95 11.10 10.05
C PRO A 7 -44.11 9.84 9.78
N ALA A 8 -42.97 10.03 9.12
CA ALA A 8 -42.02 8.94 8.88
C ALA A 8 -41.64 8.29 10.23
N PRO A 9 -41.55 6.94 10.29
CA PRO A 9 -41.25 6.24 11.54
C PRO A 9 -39.93 6.73 12.12
N ALA A 10 -39.93 7.01 13.43
CA ALA A 10 -38.77 7.47 14.17
C ALA A 10 -37.60 6.49 13.98
N VAL A 11 -36.49 7.00 13.44
CA VAL A 11 -35.26 6.22 13.23
C VAL A 11 -34.71 5.79 14.59
N PRO A 12 -34.47 4.48 14.86
CA PRO A 12 -33.93 4.04 16.13
C PRO A 12 -32.53 4.60 16.40
N GLY A 13 -32.27 4.96 17.65
CA GLY A 13 -31.02 5.56 18.12
C GLY A 13 -29.82 4.61 18.20
N ARG A 14 -28.64 5.25 18.39
CA ARG A 14 -27.29 4.73 18.71
C ARG A 14 -26.65 3.72 17.74
N GLY A 15 -25.78 4.25 16.88
CA GLY A 15 -24.56 3.66 16.34
C GLY A 15 -24.62 2.21 15.83
N VAL A 16 -24.60 1.25 16.74
CA VAL A 16 -24.49 -0.19 16.43
C VAL A 16 -25.77 -0.76 15.82
N VAL A 17 -26.95 -0.41 16.36
CA VAL A 17 -28.22 -0.88 15.80
C VAL A 17 -28.41 -0.32 14.39
N ARG A 18 -28.10 0.98 14.20
CA ARG A 18 -28.09 1.60 12.88
C ARG A 18 -27.09 0.92 11.94
N PHE A 19 -25.87 0.59 12.39
CA PHE A 19 -24.87 -0.11 11.60
C PHE A 19 -25.34 -1.51 11.19
N LEU A 20 -25.84 -2.32 12.12
CA LEU A 20 -26.38 -3.65 11.83
C LEU A 20 -27.53 -3.58 10.82
N TRP A 21 -28.41 -2.57 10.94
CA TRP A 21 -29.55 -2.38 10.05
C TRP A 21 -29.20 -1.75 8.69
N THR A 22 -28.03 -1.12 8.54
CA THR A 22 -27.63 -0.39 7.31
C THR A 22 -26.44 -1.01 6.57
N SER A 23 -25.64 -1.86 7.23
CA SER A 23 -24.47 -2.51 6.64
C SER A 23 -24.56 -4.04 6.66
N ASN A 24 -25.64 -4.60 7.24
CA ASN A 24 -25.99 -6.02 7.32
C ASN A 24 -24.79 -6.99 7.26
N PRO A 25 -23.99 -7.08 8.34
CA PRO A 25 -22.78 -7.91 8.36
C PRO A 25 -23.07 -9.41 8.25
N LEU A 26 -24.34 -9.81 8.39
CA LEU A 26 -24.77 -11.21 8.31
C LEU A 26 -24.45 -11.84 6.96
N TYR A 27 -24.40 -11.06 5.88
CA TYR A 27 -23.96 -11.58 4.58
C TYR A 27 -22.51 -12.07 4.60
N VAL A 28 -21.62 -11.32 5.26
CA VAL A 28 -20.20 -11.68 5.38
C VAL A 28 -20.03 -12.89 6.29
N VAL A 29 -20.76 -12.92 7.42
CA VAL A 29 -20.77 -14.06 8.34
C VAL A 29 -21.31 -15.31 7.64
N SER A 30 -22.40 -15.19 6.87
CA SER A 30 -22.96 -16.28 6.08
C SER A 30 -21.96 -16.82 5.07
N ALA A 31 -21.28 -15.94 4.31
CA ALA A 31 -20.26 -16.34 3.36
C ALA A 31 -19.08 -17.06 4.06
N GLY A 32 -18.63 -16.56 5.20
CA GLY A 32 -17.58 -17.19 5.99
C GLY A 32 -17.97 -18.57 6.52
N LEU A 33 -19.17 -18.72 7.09
CA LEU A 33 -19.70 -20.00 7.56
C LEU A 33 -19.90 -21.00 6.41
N PHE A 34 -20.34 -20.52 5.24
CA PHE A 34 -20.50 -21.36 4.06
C PHE A 34 -19.17 -21.88 3.54
N LEU A 35 -18.15 -21.02 3.43
CA LEU A 35 -16.80 -21.42 3.04
C LEU A 35 -16.18 -22.40 4.03
N TYR A 36 -16.33 -22.12 5.34
CA TYR A 36 -15.87 -23.02 6.39
C TYR A 36 -16.57 -24.40 6.29
N GLY A 37 -17.88 -24.40 6.11
CA GLY A 37 -18.67 -25.63 5.92
C GLY A 37 -18.16 -26.44 4.73
N LEU A 38 -18.01 -25.82 3.55
CA LEU A 38 -17.48 -26.49 2.36
C LEU A 38 -16.09 -27.07 2.60
N GLN A 39 -15.18 -26.31 3.21
CA GLN A 39 -13.82 -26.78 3.50
C GLN A 39 -13.82 -27.97 4.47
N THR A 40 -14.67 -27.94 5.50
CA THR A 40 -14.75 -29.05 6.48
C THR A 40 -15.42 -30.31 5.90
N SER A 41 -16.36 -30.15 4.97
CA SER A 41 -17.08 -31.28 4.36
C SER A 41 -16.32 -31.93 3.20
N PHE A 42 -15.54 -31.15 2.45
CA PHE A 42 -14.86 -31.59 1.23
C PHE A 42 -13.38 -31.19 1.28
N ALA A 43 -12.68 -31.67 2.33
CA ALA A 43 -11.32 -31.24 2.65
C ALA A 43 -10.23 -31.75 1.69
N ASP A 44 -10.56 -32.68 0.77
CA ASP A 44 -9.61 -33.27 -0.18
C ASP A 44 -10.05 -32.98 -1.63
N PRO A 45 -9.67 -31.83 -2.21
CA PRO A 45 -10.04 -31.45 -3.58
C PRO A 45 -9.46 -32.40 -4.64
N THR A 46 -8.53 -33.29 -4.29
CA THR A 46 -7.90 -34.21 -5.25
C THR A 46 -8.86 -35.33 -5.68
N ARG A 47 -9.88 -35.63 -4.85
CA ARG A 47 -10.95 -36.55 -5.20
C ARG A 47 -11.90 -35.87 -6.17
N ALA A 48 -12.19 -36.53 -7.29
CA ALA A 48 -13.05 -35.97 -8.33
C ALA A 48 -14.45 -35.59 -7.80
N ASP A 49 -15.01 -36.40 -6.92
CA ASP A 49 -16.32 -36.17 -6.31
C ASP A 49 -16.30 -34.90 -5.43
N ASP A 50 -15.26 -34.73 -4.62
CA ASP A 50 -15.09 -33.55 -3.74
C ASP A 50 -14.83 -32.27 -4.56
N ALA A 51 -14.02 -32.35 -5.62
CA ALA A 51 -13.79 -31.23 -6.54
C ALA A 51 -15.08 -30.75 -7.22
N THR A 52 -15.92 -31.69 -7.67
CA THR A 52 -17.20 -31.35 -8.30
C THR A 52 -18.18 -30.76 -7.28
N ALA A 53 -18.26 -31.31 -6.07
CA ALA A 53 -19.09 -30.79 -5.00
C ALA A 53 -18.66 -29.37 -4.55
N LEU A 54 -17.35 -29.13 -4.40
CA LEU A 54 -16.79 -27.81 -4.09
C LEU A 54 -17.11 -26.80 -5.20
N THR A 55 -16.91 -27.19 -6.47
CA THR A 55 -17.20 -26.33 -7.62
C THR A 55 -18.69 -26.00 -7.69
N ALA A 56 -19.57 -26.99 -7.50
CA ALA A 56 -21.01 -26.81 -7.48
C ALA A 56 -21.47 -25.96 -6.30
N GLY A 57 -20.88 -26.14 -5.11
CA GLY A 57 -21.17 -25.36 -3.92
C GLY A 57 -20.78 -23.89 -4.06
N LEU A 58 -19.53 -23.62 -4.45
CA LEU A 58 -19.03 -22.26 -4.67
C LEU A 58 -19.78 -21.57 -5.81
N GLY A 59 -19.98 -22.25 -6.94
CA GLY A 59 -20.73 -21.74 -8.08
C GLY A 59 -22.19 -21.45 -7.70
N GLY A 60 -22.86 -22.39 -7.05
CA GLY A 60 -24.24 -22.26 -6.60
C GLY A 60 -24.45 -21.11 -5.62
N TYR A 61 -23.59 -20.97 -4.62
CA TYR A 61 -23.66 -19.86 -3.66
C TYR A 61 -23.37 -18.51 -4.33
N THR A 62 -22.42 -18.46 -5.26
CA THR A 62 -22.15 -17.24 -6.05
C THR A 62 -23.36 -16.83 -6.88
N LEU A 63 -24.02 -17.79 -7.55
CA LEU A 63 -25.25 -17.55 -8.30
C LEU A 63 -26.40 -17.11 -7.39
N LEU A 64 -26.52 -17.68 -6.19
CA LEU A 64 -27.51 -17.26 -5.20
C LEU A 64 -27.30 -15.81 -4.78
N LEU A 65 -26.06 -15.41 -4.49
CA LEU A 65 -25.72 -14.00 -4.17
C LEU A 65 -25.99 -13.07 -5.36
N ALA A 66 -25.63 -13.48 -6.58
CA ALA A 66 -25.90 -12.72 -7.79
C ALA A 66 -27.41 -12.56 -8.05
N ALA A 67 -28.20 -13.62 -7.87
CA ALA A 67 -29.64 -13.59 -7.99
C ALA A 67 -30.28 -12.70 -6.91
N ALA A 68 -29.79 -12.76 -5.66
CA ALA A 68 -30.23 -11.89 -4.58
C ALA A 68 -29.93 -10.41 -4.90
N ALA A 69 -28.74 -10.09 -5.40
CA ALA A 69 -28.37 -8.75 -5.84
C ALA A 69 -29.31 -8.23 -6.96
N LEU A 70 -29.59 -9.07 -7.96
CA LEU A 70 -30.54 -8.75 -9.02
C LEU A 70 -31.95 -8.51 -8.46
N PHE A 71 -32.43 -9.40 -7.59
CA PHE A 71 -33.77 -9.28 -7.02
C PHE A 71 -33.95 -8.01 -6.19
N LEU A 72 -32.99 -7.72 -5.29
CA LEU A 72 -33.01 -6.55 -4.41
C LEU A 72 -33.07 -5.23 -5.17
N VAL A 73 -32.36 -5.13 -6.29
CA VAL A 73 -32.34 -3.90 -7.10
C VAL A 73 -33.55 -3.80 -8.02
N ARG A 74 -33.84 -4.87 -8.75
CA ARG A 74 -34.81 -4.83 -9.86
C ARG A 74 -36.25 -4.83 -9.36
N TYR A 75 -36.53 -5.48 -8.23
CA TYR A 75 -37.87 -5.60 -7.67
C TYR A 75 -38.07 -4.76 -6.41
N ALA A 76 -37.08 -4.75 -5.52
CA ALA A 76 -37.22 -4.07 -4.22
C ALA A 76 -36.66 -2.63 -4.22
N GLY A 77 -35.86 -2.24 -5.21
CA GLY A 77 -35.26 -0.91 -5.29
C GLY A 77 -34.27 -0.57 -4.16
N TYR A 78 -33.80 -1.56 -3.40
CA TYR A 78 -32.91 -1.36 -2.26
C TYR A 78 -31.43 -1.37 -2.69
N TRP A 79 -30.74 -0.25 -2.43
CA TRP A 79 -29.34 -0.05 -2.83
C TRP A 79 -28.33 -0.03 -1.67
N ASN A 80 -28.80 0.02 -0.42
CA ASN A 80 -27.93 0.16 0.75
C ASN A 80 -27.05 -1.08 0.94
N ASP A 81 -27.65 -2.28 0.90
CA ASP A 81 -26.96 -3.55 1.15
C ASP A 81 -26.29 -4.15 -0.10
N LEU A 82 -26.67 -3.66 -1.29
CA LEU A 82 -26.21 -4.18 -2.57
C LEU A 82 -24.67 -4.16 -2.68
N ARG A 83 -24.01 -3.12 -2.15
CA ARG A 83 -22.55 -3.00 -2.24
C ARG A 83 -21.87 -4.20 -1.59
N THR A 84 -22.28 -4.56 -0.38
CA THR A 84 -21.71 -5.69 0.36
C THR A 84 -21.97 -7.00 -0.39
N VAL A 85 -23.17 -7.21 -0.92
CA VAL A 85 -23.50 -8.41 -1.72
C VAL A 85 -22.65 -8.49 -2.99
N LEU A 86 -22.46 -7.39 -3.73
CA LEU A 86 -21.60 -7.38 -4.93
C LEU A 86 -20.13 -7.64 -4.59
N LEU A 87 -19.62 -7.09 -3.48
CA LEU A 87 -18.26 -7.37 -3.02
C LEU A 87 -18.11 -8.83 -2.58
N LEU A 88 -19.16 -9.44 -2.02
CA LEU A 88 -19.17 -10.87 -1.69
C LEU A 88 -19.16 -11.75 -2.94
N VAL A 89 -19.86 -11.37 -4.01
CA VAL A 89 -19.75 -12.09 -5.30
C VAL A 89 -18.30 -12.08 -5.79
N VAL A 90 -17.62 -10.92 -5.71
CA VAL A 90 -16.20 -10.81 -6.06
C VAL A 90 -15.31 -11.63 -5.11
N LEU A 91 -15.64 -11.68 -3.82
CA LEU A 91 -14.96 -12.53 -2.85
C LEU A 91 -15.11 -14.01 -3.21
N MET A 92 -16.29 -14.44 -3.66
CA MET A 92 -16.51 -15.82 -4.07
C MET A 92 -15.68 -16.16 -5.31
N PHE A 93 -15.51 -15.25 -6.28
CA PHE A 93 -14.58 -15.48 -7.39
C PHE A 93 -13.15 -15.70 -6.91
N LEU A 94 -12.69 -14.91 -5.93
CA LEU A 94 -11.39 -15.12 -5.30
C LEU A 94 -11.31 -16.49 -4.62
N ALA A 95 -12.32 -16.84 -3.81
CA ALA A 95 -12.36 -18.14 -3.14
C ALA A 95 -12.29 -19.30 -4.14
N THR A 96 -13.06 -19.24 -5.23
CA THR A 96 -13.01 -20.22 -6.32
C THR A 96 -11.63 -20.32 -6.95
N SER A 97 -10.94 -19.20 -7.17
CA SER A 97 -9.57 -19.24 -7.72
C SER A 97 -8.57 -19.92 -6.77
N VAL A 98 -8.73 -19.78 -5.46
CA VAL A 98 -7.86 -20.41 -4.44
C VAL A 98 -8.14 -21.89 -4.30
N THR A 99 -9.40 -22.30 -4.29
CA THR A 99 -9.78 -23.72 -4.13
C THR A 99 -9.15 -24.62 -5.21
N PHE A 100 -8.93 -24.09 -6.41
CA PHE A 100 -8.35 -24.87 -7.51
C PHE A 100 -6.82 -24.84 -7.57
N ASP A 101 -6.13 -24.14 -6.67
CA ASP A 101 -4.66 -24.13 -6.65
C ASP A 101 -4.08 -25.50 -6.32
N GLU A 102 -4.68 -26.25 -5.39
CA GLU A 102 -4.23 -27.59 -5.03
C GLU A 102 -4.39 -28.57 -6.20
N LEU A 103 -5.47 -28.42 -6.97
CA LEU A 103 -5.68 -29.17 -8.21
C LEU A 103 -4.66 -28.82 -9.29
N LEU A 104 -4.17 -27.58 -9.35
CA LEU A 104 -3.11 -27.20 -10.29
C LEU A 104 -1.79 -27.90 -10.00
N VAL A 105 -1.53 -28.23 -8.73
CA VAL A 105 -0.31 -28.95 -8.36
C VAL A 105 -0.47 -30.46 -8.56
N THR A 106 -1.59 -31.03 -8.14
CA THR A 106 -1.81 -32.49 -8.17
C THR A 106 -2.25 -33.00 -9.54
N SER A 107 -2.99 -32.20 -10.32
CA SER A 107 -3.49 -32.55 -11.66
C SER A 107 -3.55 -31.31 -12.57
N PRO A 108 -2.40 -30.86 -13.12
CA PRO A 108 -2.27 -29.58 -13.81
C PRO A 108 -3.30 -29.33 -14.91
N ASP A 109 -3.60 -30.32 -15.75
CA ASP A 109 -4.55 -30.18 -16.86
C ASP A 109 -5.98 -29.93 -16.36
N ARG A 110 -6.40 -30.66 -15.31
CA ARG A 110 -7.71 -30.48 -14.68
C ARG A 110 -7.80 -29.15 -13.94
N GLY A 111 -6.78 -28.80 -13.18
CA GLY A 111 -6.69 -27.51 -12.49
C GLY A 111 -6.74 -26.33 -13.46
N ALA A 112 -6.05 -26.43 -14.60
CA ALA A 112 -6.04 -25.40 -15.63
C ALA A 112 -7.42 -25.24 -16.29
N LEU A 113 -8.08 -26.35 -16.61
CA LEU A 113 -9.42 -26.35 -17.17
C LEU A 113 -10.44 -25.74 -16.19
N LEU A 114 -10.39 -26.11 -14.91
CA LEU A 114 -11.31 -25.58 -13.89
C LEU A 114 -11.05 -24.09 -13.59
N ASN A 115 -9.79 -23.63 -13.58
CA ASN A 115 -9.49 -22.20 -13.47
C ASN A 115 -9.96 -21.40 -14.69
N GLY A 116 -9.78 -21.95 -15.90
CA GLY A 116 -10.29 -21.34 -17.13
C GLY A 116 -11.82 -21.25 -17.13
N ALA A 117 -12.50 -22.33 -16.74
CA ALA A 117 -13.95 -22.35 -16.57
C ALA A 117 -14.41 -21.37 -15.48
N GLY A 118 -13.70 -21.30 -14.36
CA GLY A 118 -13.95 -20.36 -13.26
C GLY A 118 -13.82 -18.90 -13.70
N LEU A 119 -12.83 -18.57 -14.52
CA LEU A 119 -12.69 -17.23 -15.10
C LEU A 119 -13.87 -16.88 -16.02
N VAL A 120 -14.24 -17.79 -16.93
CA VAL A 120 -15.39 -17.59 -17.82
C VAL A 120 -16.66 -17.39 -16.99
N PHE A 121 -16.87 -18.22 -15.99
CA PHE A 121 -17.97 -18.10 -15.03
C PHE A 121 -17.97 -16.73 -14.34
N ALA A 122 -16.84 -16.30 -13.79
CA ALA A 122 -16.72 -15.02 -13.09
C ALA A 122 -17.03 -13.82 -14.02
N VAL A 123 -16.56 -13.87 -15.27
CA VAL A 123 -16.85 -12.84 -16.28
C VAL A 123 -18.34 -12.84 -16.62
N VAL A 124 -18.93 -14.00 -16.94
CA VAL A 124 -20.35 -14.14 -17.29
C VAL A 124 -21.24 -13.65 -16.16
N VAL A 125 -21.00 -14.10 -14.91
CA VAL A 125 -21.79 -13.67 -13.75
C VAL A 125 -21.63 -12.17 -13.52
N SER A 126 -20.41 -11.62 -13.62
CA SER A 126 -20.19 -10.18 -13.50
C SER A 126 -20.99 -9.39 -14.54
N GLU A 127 -20.98 -9.82 -15.79
CA GLU A 127 -21.73 -9.18 -16.88
C GLU A 127 -23.24 -9.27 -16.67
N VAL A 128 -23.75 -10.44 -16.31
CA VAL A 128 -25.17 -10.65 -16.03
C VAL A 128 -25.63 -9.75 -14.88
N VAL A 129 -24.86 -9.67 -13.79
CA VAL A 129 -25.16 -8.80 -12.65
C VAL A 129 -25.13 -7.34 -13.07
N LEU A 130 -24.03 -6.87 -13.67
CA LEU A 130 -23.87 -5.46 -14.08
C LEU A 130 -24.97 -5.02 -15.07
N ASN A 131 -25.25 -5.84 -16.09
CA ASN A 131 -26.28 -5.53 -17.08
C ASN A 131 -27.70 -5.65 -16.47
N GLY A 132 -27.94 -6.64 -15.61
CA GLY A 132 -29.23 -6.88 -14.99
C GLY A 132 -29.66 -5.79 -14.01
N ILE A 133 -28.74 -5.29 -13.18
CA ILE A 133 -28.99 -4.13 -12.30
C ILE A 133 -28.83 -2.78 -13.01
N ARG A 134 -28.49 -2.79 -14.31
CA ARG A 134 -28.20 -1.60 -15.14
C ARG A 134 -27.07 -0.72 -14.60
N LEU A 135 -26.09 -1.33 -13.95
CA LEU A 135 -24.89 -0.64 -13.45
C LEU A 135 -23.85 -0.55 -14.57
N ARG A 136 -23.51 0.67 -14.95
CA ARG A 136 -22.53 0.95 -16.00
C ARG A 136 -21.16 1.19 -15.38
N LEU A 137 -20.29 0.18 -15.48
CA LEU A 137 -18.87 0.32 -15.18
C LEU A 137 -18.13 0.83 -16.45
N PRO A 138 -17.58 2.05 -16.45
CA PRO A 138 -16.88 2.58 -17.62
C PRO A 138 -15.68 1.72 -18.02
N ALA A 139 -15.32 1.71 -19.31
CA ALA A 139 -14.24 0.87 -19.86
C ALA A 139 -12.90 1.01 -19.11
N GLY A 140 -12.55 2.22 -18.66
CA GLY A 140 -11.32 2.47 -17.89
C GLY A 140 -11.28 1.80 -16.51
N PHE A 141 -12.42 1.34 -15.98
CA PHE A 141 -12.49 0.52 -14.77
C PHE A 141 -12.76 -0.95 -15.11
N ARG A 142 -13.58 -1.21 -16.13
CA ARG A 142 -13.95 -2.56 -16.57
C ARG A 142 -12.76 -3.37 -17.07
N GLY A 143 -11.84 -2.74 -17.81
CA GLY A 143 -10.60 -3.41 -18.27
C GLY A 143 -9.74 -3.91 -17.10
N PRO A 144 -9.29 -3.03 -16.18
CA PRO A 144 -8.52 -3.44 -15.01
C PRO A 144 -9.24 -4.45 -14.11
N TYR A 145 -10.57 -4.35 -13.99
CA TYR A 145 -11.38 -5.35 -13.28
C TYR A 145 -11.21 -6.76 -13.87
N TYR A 146 -11.47 -6.93 -15.17
CA TYR A 146 -11.32 -8.26 -15.79
C TYR A 146 -9.89 -8.74 -15.85
N LEU A 147 -8.93 -7.84 -16.02
CA LEU A 147 -7.52 -8.20 -15.99
C LEU A 147 -7.09 -8.66 -14.59
N THR A 148 -7.68 -8.11 -13.52
CA THR A 148 -7.45 -8.60 -12.15
C THR A 148 -8.05 -9.99 -11.94
N LEU A 149 -9.26 -10.25 -12.44
CA LEU A 149 -9.85 -11.59 -12.42
C LEU A 149 -9.00 -12.58 -13.22
N ALA A 150 -8.59 -12.21 -14.43
CA ALA A 150 -7.69 -13.02 -15.24
C ALA A 150 -6.37 -13.31 -14.52
N LEU A 151 -5.82 -12.33 -13.80
CA LEU A 151 -4.63 -12.52 -12.98
C LEU A 151 -4.87 -13.54 -11.86
N PHE A 152 -6.01 -13.49 -11.16
CA PHE A 152 -6.30 -14.45 -10.07
C PHE A 152 -6.44 -15.90 -10.54
N PHE A 153 -7.05 -16.12 -11.71
CA PHE A 153 -7.30 -17.46 -12.25
C PHE A 153 -6.17 -17.98 -13.15
N LEU A 154 -5.55 -17.15 -13.98
CA LEU A 154 -4.60 -17.61 -15.01
C LEU A 154 -3.13 -17.51 -14.60
N TYR A 155 -2.78 -16.61 -13.68
CA TYR A 155 -1.41 -16.52 -13.17
C TYR A 155 -0.92 -17.83 -12.51
N PRO A 156 -1.72 -18.48 -11.64
CA PRO A 156 -1.32 -19.75 -11.03
C PRO A 156 -1.17 -20.87 -12.08
N VAL A 157 -2.03 -20.86 -13.12
CA VAL A 157 -1.93 -21.79 -14.26
C VAL A 157 -0.60 -21.62 -14.98
N ALA A 158 -0.15 -20.38 -15.20
CA ALA A 158 1.16 -20.11 -15.81
C ALA A 158 2.33 -20.60 -14.93
N LEU A 159 2.17 -20.59 -13.60
CA LEU A 159 3.19 -21.07 -12.68
C LEU A 159 3.33 -22.60 -12.66
N THR A 160 2.30 -23.37 -13.06
CA THR A 160 2.28 -24.84 -12.99
C THR A 160 3.52 -25.52 -13.57
N GLN A 161 4.11 -24.96 -14.63
CA GLN A 161 5.33 -25.49 -15.26
C GLN A 161 6.54 -25.44 -14.31
N ALA A 162 6.62 -24.38 -13.49
CA ALA A 162 7.71 -24.18 -12.53
C ALA A 162 7.53 -24.98 -11.23
N VAL A 163 6.31 -25.45 -10.93
CA VAL A 163 5.96 -26.20 -9.71
C VAL A 163 6.67 -27.55 -9.63
N ARG A 164 6.99 -28.16 -10.77
CA ARG A 164 7.71 -29.45 -10.82
C ARG A 164 9.08 -29.42 -10.15
N ALA A 165 9.62 -28.23 -9.90
CA ALA A 165 10.83 -28.00 -9.11
C ALA A 165 10.54 -26.91 -8.05
N PRO A 166 10.11 -27.30 -6.83
CA PRO A 166 9.66 -26.37 -5.79
C PRO A 166 10.70 -25.33 -5.34
N GLN A 167 11.99 -25.66 -5.50
CA GLN A 167 13.11 -24.77 -5.19
C GLN A 167 13.70 -24.07 -6.42
N SER A 168 13.04 -24.19 -7.58
CA SER A 168 13.52 -23.55 -8.81
C SER A 168 13.46 -22.04 -8.69
N ASP A 169 14.49 -21.38 -9.24
CA ASP A 169 14.55 -19.92 -9.30
C ASP A 169 13.33 -19.33 -10.03
N ALA A 170 12.86 -20.03 -11.07
CA ALA A 170 11.70 -19.63 -11.84
C ALA A 170 10.41 -19.57 -10.99
N LEU A 171 10.20 -20.54 -10.09
CA LEU A 171 9.01 -20.55 -9.22
C LEU A 171 9.07 -19.41 -8.20
N LEU A 172 10.22 -19.18 -7.55
CA LEU A 172 10.37 -18.13 -6.54
C LEU A 172 10.16 -16.74 -7.14
N TRP A 173 10.78 -16.46 -8.30
CA TRP A 173 10.54 -15.22 -9.04
C TRP A 173 9.12 -15.14 -9.59
N GLY A 174 8.52 -16.26 -9.95
CA GLY A 174 7.11 -16.36 -10.33
C GLY A 174 6.17 -15.98 -9.20
N LEU A 175 6.41 -16.46 -7.98
CA LEU A 175 5.62 -16.12 -6.80
C LEU A 175 5.77 -14.63 -6.44
N TRP A 176 7.00 -14.11 -6.45
CA TRP A 176 7.24 -12.68 -6.25
C TRP A 176 6.59 -11.83 -7.36
N GLY A 177 6.65 -12.28 -8.61
CA GLY A 177 6.18 -11.58 -9.81
C GLY A 177 4.66 -11.31 -9.85
N PHE A 178 3.87 -12.01 -9.02
CA PHE A 178 2.43 -11.81 -8.95
C PHE A 178 2.06 -10.38 -8.52
N ALA A 179 2.72 -9.86 -7.50
CA ALA A 179 2.44 -8.53 -6.95
C ALA A 179 2.86 -7.39 -7.92
N PRO A 180 4.05 -7.39 -8.56
CA PRO A 180 4.37 -6.50 -9.67
C PRO A 180 3.35 -6.57 -10.81
N ALA A 181 2.93 -7.78 -11.23
CA ALA A 181 1.94 -7.95 -12.29
C ALA A 181 0.60 -7.30 -11.89
N ALA A 182 0.11 -7.53 -10.67
CA ALA A 182 -1.07 -6.86 -10.12
C ALA A 182 -0.88 -5.33 -10.07
N GLY A 183 0.33 -4.86 -9.74
CA GLY A 183 0.67 -3.43 -9.74
C GLY A 183 0.50 -2.81 -11.12
N LEU A 184 0.99 -3.48 -12.17
CA LEU A 184 0.81 -3.05 -13.56
C LEU A 184 -0.67 -2.97 -13.95
N VAL A 185 -1.48 -3.97 -13.55
CA VAL A 185 -2.94 -3.96 -13.76
C VAL A 185 -3.58 -2.75 -13.07
N PHE A 186 -3.19 -2.44 -11.83
CA PHE A 186 -3.72 -1.30 -11.08
C PHE A 186 -3.27 0.05 -11.66
N LEU A 187 -2.07 0.14 -12.25
CA LEU A 187 -1.63 1.36 -12.95
C LEU A 187 -2.49 1.67 -14.18
N LEU A 188 -3.17 0.68 -14.78
CA LEU A 188 -4.16 0.92 -15.83
C LEU A 188 -5.41 1.68 -15.33
N LEU A 189 -5.58 1.86 -14.02
CA LEU A 189 -6.61 2.73 -13.44
C LEU A 189 -6.24 4.21 -13.48
N LEU A 190 -4.96 4.57 -13.72
CA LEU A 190 -4.51 5.98 -13.73
C LEU A 190 -5.29 6.85 -14.74
N PRO A 191 -5.56 6.41 -15.99
CA PRO A 191 -6.37 7.20 -16.92
C PRO A 191 -7.80 7.44 -16.41
N ALA A 192 -8.40 6.45 -15.74
CA ALA A 192 -9.73 6.58 -15.17
C ALA A 192 -9.74 7.51 -13.95
N ALA A 193 -8.72 7.41 -13.08
CA ALA A 193 -8.51 8.31 -11.94
C ALA A 193 -8.37 9.77 -12.40
N ARG A 194 -7.58 10.01 -13.45
CA ARG A 194 -7.35 11.36 -14.03
C ARG A 194 -8.62 12.02 -14.57
N ARG A 195 -9.59 11.24 -15.08
CA ARG A 195 -10.88 11.77 -15.57
C ARG A 195 -11.86 12.12 -14.44
N GLY A 196 -11.62 11.63 -13.22
CA GLY A 196 -12.35 12.00 -12.00
C GLY A 196 -13.85 11.67 -12.00
N ALA A 197 -14.60 12.34 -11.13
CA ALA A 197 -16.02 12.07 -10.87
C ALA A 197 -16.93 12.23 -12.10
N ALA A 198 -16.54 13.07 -13.07
CA ALA A 198 -17.31 13.26 -14.30
C ALA A 198 -17.42 11.96 -15.12
N TYR A 199 -16.36 11.14 -15.11
CA TYR A 199 -16.31 9.88 -15.86
C TYR A 199 -17.27 8.81 -15.31
N ALA A 200 -17.56 8.86 -14.01
CA ALA A 200 -18.43 7.90 -13.33
C ALA A 200 -19.85 8.44 -13.07
N ARG A 201 -20.20 9.66 -13.48
CA ARG A 201 -21.46 10.33 -13.07
C ARG A 201 -22.74 9.62 -13.55
N ARG A 202 -22.70 8.96 -14.72
CA ARG A 202 -23.85 8.26 -15.33
C ARG A 202 -23.74 6.73 -15.18
N ASN A 203 -23.50 6.28 -13.95
CA ASN A 203 -23.23 4.86 -13.66
C ASN A 203 -24.48 4.03 -13.32
N GLY A 204 -25.63 4.65 -13.05
CA GLY A 204 -26.88 3.93 -12.72
C GLY A 204 -27.03 3.52 -11.25
N SER A 205 -26.08 3.86 -10.38
CA SER A 205 -26.15 3.69 -8.93
C SER A 205 -26.35 5.01 -8.18
N PRO A 206 -26.92 4.98 -6.97
CA PRO A 206 -27.01 6.16 -6.10
C PRO A 206 -25.72 6.45 -5.33
N TRP A 207 -24.66 5.66 -5.52
CA TRP A 207 -23.45 5.79 -4.71
C TRP A 207 -22.59 6.99 -5.15
N PRO A 208 -22.19 7.86 -4.21
CA PRO A 208 -21.40 9.02 -4.55
C PRO A 208 -19.95 8.64 -4.87
N TRP A 209 -19.31 9.47 -5.69
CA TRP A 209 -17.85 9.46 -5.83
C TRP A 209 -17.22 9.87 -4.48
N PRO A 210 -16.14 9.21 -4.00
CA PRO A 210 -15.36 8.16 -4.66
C PRO A 210 -15.83 6.72 -4.36
N PHE A 211 -16.87 6.49 -3.54
CA PHE A 211 -17.24 5.13 -3.13
C PHE A 211 -17.53 4.20 -4.31
N TYR A 212 -18.20 4.69 -5.36
CA TYR A 212 -18.25 3.99 -6.64
C TYR A 212 -17.35 4.66 -7.68
N PRO A 213 -16.50 3.91 -8.41
CA PRO A 213 -16.30 2.45 -8.37
C PRO A 213 -15.15 2.01 -7.43
N TRP A 214 -14.54 2.91 -6.65
CA TRP A 214 -13.29 2.59 -5.93
C TRP A 214 -13.44 1.55 -4.83
N SER A 215 -14.63 1.34 -4.24
CA SER A 215 -14.83 0.28 -3.25
C SER A 215 -14.49 -1.11 -3.81
N LEU A 216 -14.78 -1.34 -5.09
CA LEU A 216 -14.42 -2.58 -5.78
C LEU A 216 -12.91 -2.74 -5.87
N PHE A 217 -12.17 -1.69 -6.24
CA PHE A 217 -10.72 -1.76 -6.39
C PHE A 217 -9.98 -1.79 -5.06
N VAL A 218 -10.52 -1.16 -4.01
CA VAL A 218 -9.99 -1.33 -2.64
C VAL A 218 -10.16 -2.79 -2.21
N PHE A 219 -11.33 -3.38 -2.45
CA PHE A 219 -11.57 -4.78 -2.15
C PHE A 219 -10.64 -5.71 -2.94
N LEU A 220 -10.49 -5.46 -4.24
CA LEU A 220 -9.56 -6.20 -5.09
C LEU A 220 -8.10 -6.02 -4.67
N ALA A 221 -7.71 -4.84 -4.17
CA ALA A 221 -6.35 -4.63 -3.66
C ALA A 221 -6.07 -5.49 -2.43
N VAL A 222 -7.04 -5.59 -1.50
CA VAL A 222 -6.95 -6.51 -0.36
C VAL A 222 -6.90 -7.96 -0.85
N ALA A 223 -7.72 -8.31 -1.84
CA ALA A 223 -7.71 -9.63 -2.46
C ALA A 223 -6.37 -9.97 -3.11
N VAL A 224 -5.69 -9.02 -3.78
CA VAL A 224 -4.33 -9.20 -4.31
C VAL A 224 -3.35 -9.53 -3.19
N CYS A 225 -3.39 -8.82 -2.06
CA CYS A 225 -2.53 -9.11 -0.93
C CYS A 225 -2.75 -10.52 -0.37
N GLY A 226 -4.02 -10.90 -0.16
CA GLY A 226 -4.37 -12.25 0.28
C GLY A 226 -3.98 -13.33 -0.72
N ARG A 227 -4.19 -13.07 -2.02
CA ARG A 227 -3.84 -14.00 -3.11
C ARG A 227 -2.33 -14.21 -3.21
N ALA A 228 -1.52 -13.16 -3.07
CA ALA A 228 -0.06 -13.28 -3.08
C ALA A 228 0.44 -14.20 -1.96
N PHE A 229 -0.13 -14.08 -0.76
CA PHE A 229 0.16 -14.96 0.37
C PHE A 229 -0.31 -16.40 0.09
N LEU A 230 -1.56 -16.57 -0.35
CA LEU A 230 -2.14 -17.90 -0.62
C LEU A 230 -1.42 -18.65 -1.75
N LEU A 231 -0.92 -17.95 -2.78
CA LEU A 231 -0.11 -18.58 -3.81
C LEU A 231 1.20 -19.13 -3.26
N CYS A 232 1.87 -18.38 -2.39
CA CYS A 232 3.05 -18.89 -1.72
C CYS A 232 2.69 -20.08 -0.84
N TRP A 233 1.54 -20.04 -0.15
CA TRP A 233 1.08 -21.15 0.69
C TRP A 233 0.82 -22.41 -0.14
N SER A 234 -0.02 -22.33 -1.17
CA SER A 234 -0.46 -23.48 -1.97
C SER A 234 0.64 -24.10 -2.83
N PHE A 235 1.56 -23.29 -3.38
CA PHE A 235 2.60 -23.79 -4.29
C PHE A 235 3.93 -24.12 -3.59
N HIS A 236 4.14 -23.68 -2.34
CA HIS A 236 5.39 -23.92 -1.61
C HIS A 236 5.29 -25.00 -0.53
N LEU A 237 4.10 -25.28 0.04
CA LEU A 237 3.93 -26.16 1.21
C LEU A 237 3.56 -27.62 0.88
N LEU A 238 4.02 -28.13 -0.26
CA LEU A 238 3.57 -29.43 -0.80
C LEU A 238 3.89 -30.66 0.06
N ASP A 239 4.82 -30.57 1.01
CA ASP A 239 5.27 -31.73 1.80
C ASP A 239 4.77 -31.76 3.25
N GLY A 240 3.84 -30.88 3.64
CA GLY A 240 3.11 -30.96 4.92
C GLY A 240 3.92 -30.77 6.22
N ALA A 241 5.25 -30.77 6.16
CA ALA A 241 6.13 -30.65 7.33
C ALA A 241 6.75 -29.24 7.52
N GLY A 242 6.55 -28.33 6.56
CA GLY A 242 7.31 -27.09 6.45
C GLY A 242 6.49 -25.80 6.51
N ALA A 243 5.36 -25.75 7.23
CA ALA A 243 4.57 -24.50 7.37
C ALA A 243 5.40 -23.32 7.91
N ALA A 244 6.52 -23.61 8.58
CA ALA A 244 7.50 -22.64 9.00
C ALA A 244 8.27 -22.00 7.83
N ASP A 245 8.50 -22.68 6.70
CA ASP A 245 9.42 -22.28 5.62
C ASP A 245 8.80 -21.44 4.47
N LEU A 246 7.70 -20.73 4.75
CA LEU A 246 7.05 -19.90 3.73
C LEU A 246 7.99 -18.79 3.22
N VAL A 247 8.15 -18.69 1.90
CA VAL A 247 9.00 -17.64 1.25
C VAL A 247 8.35 -16.25 1.30
N PHE A 248 7.03 -16.19 1.45
CA PHE A 248 6.31 -14.92 1.46
C PHE A 248 6.75 -14.03 2.61
N ALA A 249 7.07 -12.78 2.26
CA ALA A 249 7.27 -11.72 3.23
C ALA A 249 6.61 -10.43 2.72
N PRO A 250 6.25 -9.49 3.62
CA PRO A 250 5.57 -8.25 3.25
C PRO A 250 6.23 -7.43 2.13
N TYR A 251 7.55 -7.55 1.93
CA TYR A 251 8.25 -6.87 0.83
C TYR A 251 7.80 -7.32 -0.57
N PHE A 252 7.20 -8.51 -0.71
CA PHE A 252 6.58 -8.96 -1.96
C PHE A 252 5.50 -7.98 -2.42
N LEU A 253 4.81 -7.33 -1.49
CA LEU A 253 3.72 -6.39 -1.76
C LEU A 253 4.21 -4.97 -2.06
N ALA A 254 5.49 -4.64 -1.85
CA ALA A 254 6.04 -3.30 -2.10
C ALA A 254 5.76 -2.77 -3.53
N PRO A 255 6.04 -3.50 -4.63
CA PRO A 255 5.73 -3.01 -5.98
C PRO A 255 4.23 -2.76 -6.20
N PHE A 256 3.37 -3.62 -5.66
CA PHE A 256 1.92 -3.43 -5.73
C PHE A 256 1.45 -2.22 -4.92
N GLY A 257 1.94 -2.09 -3.68
CA GLY A 257 1.63 -0.97 -2.80
C GLY A 257 2.04 0.37 -3.41
N LEU A 258 3.16 0.42 -4.13
CA LEU A 258 3.60 1.62 -4.83
C LEU A 258 2.66 1.99 -5.99
N ALA A 259 2.17 1.01 -6.74
CA ALA A 259 1.16 1.23 -7.76
C ALA A 259 -0.16 1.77 -7.17
N VAL A 260 -0.59 1.23 -6.03
CA VAL A 260 -1.75 1.74 -5.28
C VAL A 260 -1.50 3.19 -4.82
N ALA A 261 -0.32 3.49 -4.28
CA ALA A 261 0.06 4.85 -3.90
C ALA A 261 0.02 5.81 -5.10
N ALA A 262 0.45 5.38 -6.29
CA ALA A 262 0.36 6.18 -7.50
C ALA A 262 -1.09 6.48 -7.92
N VAL A 263 -1.98 5.49 -7.84
CA VAL A 263 -3.41 5.70 -8.11
C VAL A 263 -4.04 6.64 -7.08
N LEU A 264 -3.72 6.47 -5.80
CA LEU A 264 -4.18 7.36 -4.72
C LEU A 264 -3.66 8.80 -4.90
N LEU A 265 -2.42 8.96 -5.35
CA LEU A 265 -1.84 10.28 -5.63
C LEU A 265 -2.60 10.98 -6.76
N GLU A 266 -2.88 10.28 -7.87
CA GLU A 266 -3.68 10.85 -8.96
C GLU A 266 -5.09 11.25 -8.49
N LEU A 267 -5.73 10.41 -7.68
CA LEU A 267 -7.02 10.74 -7.09
C LEU A 267 -6.95 11.99 -6.22
N GLY A 268 -5.93 12.10 -5.37
CA GLY A 268 -5.70 13.28 -4.54
C GLY A 268 -5.44 14.54 -5.37
N LEU A 269 -4.71 14.42 -6.49
CA LEU A 269 -4.42 15.53 -7.39
C LEU A 269 -5.68 16.02 -8.13
N VAL A 270 -6.46 15.09 -8.69
CA VAL A 270 -7.71 15.41 -9.41
C VAL A 270 -8.75 16.01 -8.47
N ALA A 271 -8.89 15.46 -7.27
CA ALA A 271 -9.80 15.98 -6.26
C ALA A 271 -9.27 17.24 -5.54
N ARG A 272 -8.03 17.64 -5.80
CA ARG A 272 -7.30 18.70 -5.06
C ARG A 272 -7.35 18.48 -3.53
N HIS A 273 -7.42 17.23 -3.10
CA HIS A 273 -7.58 16.84 -1.70
C HIS A 273 -6.21 16.56 -1.08
N ARG A 274 -5.66 17.55 -0.37
CA ARG A 274 -4.32 17.48 0.25
C ARG A 274 -4.13 16.25 1.16
N PRO A 275 -5.08 15.87 2.04
CA PRO A 275 -4.89 14.69 2.89
C PRO A 275 -4.68 13.39 2.09
N THR A 276 -5.36 13.22 0.96
CA THR A 276 -5.18 12.04 0.10
C THR A 276 -3.81 12.05 -0.59
N GLN A 277 -3.34 13.22 -1.00
CA GLN A 277 -2.00 13.35 -1.59
C GLN A 277 -0.90 13.02 -0.57
N VAL A 278 -1.05 13.50 0.67
CA VAL A 278 -0.14 13.18 1.79
C VAL A 278 -0.23 11.70 2.16
N ALA A 279 -1.43 11.13 2.22
CA ALA A 279 -1.62 9.70 2.48
C ALA A 279 -0.95 8.82 1.41
N ALA A 280 -0.95 9.23 0.14
CA ALA A 280 -0.24 8.53 -0.93
C ALA A 280 1.29 8.57 -0.73
N LEU A 281 1.85 9.72 -0.35
CA LEU A 281 3.28 9.86 -0.03
C LEU A 281 3.67 9.02 1.20
N LEU A 282 2.89 9.12 2.29
CA LEU A 282 3.11 8.34 3.49
C LEU A 282 2.97 6.84 3.22
N GLY A 283 2.00 6.45 2.40
CA GLY A 283 1.83 5.08 1.95
C GLY A 283 3.07 4.55 1.22
N ALA A 284 3.61 5.30 0.26
CA ALA A 284 4.84 4.92 -0.44
C ALA A 284 6.05 4.82 0.51
N LEU A 285 6.20 5.76 1.45
CA LEU A 285 7.27 5.72 2.45
C LEU A 285 7.11 4.56 3.44
N ALA A 286 5.89 4.22 3.84
CA ALA A 286 5.60 3.12 4.76
C ALA A 286 5.96 1.74 4.18
N LEU A 287 6.06 1.61 2.85
CA LEU A 287 6.54 0.39 2.20
C LEU A 287 8.01 0.10 2.51
N VAL A 288 8.81 1.13 2.83
CA VAL A 288 10.23 0.97 3.18
C VAL A 288 10.40 0.15 4.46
N PRO A 289 9.91 0.58 5.64
CA PRO A 289 10.03 -0.24 6.85
C PRO A 289 9.27 -1.57 6.73
N LEU A 290 8.13 -1.60 6.02
CA LEU A 290 7.40 -2.84 5.75
C LEU A 290 8.26 -3.87 5.01
N SER A 291 9.16 -3.42 4.13
CA SER A 291 10.07 -4.29 3.37
C SER A 291 11.18 -4.92 4.23
N SER A 292 11.31 -4.51 5.50
CA SER A 292 12.22 -5.13 6.48
C SER A 292 11.54 -6.17 7.38
N VAL A 293 10.21 -6.27 7.34
CA VAL A 293 9.43 -7.21 8.16
C VAL A 293 9.51 -8.61 7.56
N GLY A 294 9.70 -9.63 8.41
CA GLY A 294 9.76 -11.04 7.98
C GLY A 294 11.03 -11.43 7.20
N VAL A 295 12.06 -10.57 7.22
CA VAL A 295 13.34 -10.83 6.54
C VAL A 295 14.20 -11.78 7.38
N GLY A 296 14.28 -13.05 6.95
CA GLY A 296 15.30 -14.01 7.38
C GLY A 296 14.98 -14.89 8.59
N GLU A 297 13.75 -15.39 8.71
CA GLU A 297 13.42 -16.41 9.74
C GLU A 297 13.67 -17.86 9.25
N ASN A 298 13.67 -18.08 7.92
CA ASN A 298 13.76 -19.41 7.30
C ASN A 298 14.88 -19.49 6.26
N ALA A 299 15.42 -20.70 6.06
CA ALA A 299 16.53 -20.93 5.13
C ALA A 299 16.17 -20.61 3.68
N VAL A 300 14.96 -20.97 3.24
CA VAL A 300 14.49 -20.72 1.86
C VAL A 300 14.27 -19.22 1.60
N ALA A 301 13.71 -18.50 2.58
CA ALA A 301 13.53 -17.05 2.48
C ALA A 301 14.88 -16.32 2.45
N ALA A 302 15.87 -16.79 3.22
CA ALA A 302 17.23 -16.24 3.20
C ALA A 302 17.94 -16.47 1.86
N ASP A 303 17.80 -17.66 1.26
CA ASP A 303 18.35 -17.96 -0.07
C ASP A 303 17.73 -17.05 -1.15
N PHE A 304 16.40 -16.92 -1.18
CA PHE A 304 15.73 -16.03 -2.13
C PHE A 304 16.15 -14.56 -1.95
N LEU A 305 16.36 -14.10 -0.71
CA LEU A 305 16.85 -12.75 -0.44
C LEU A 305 18.25 -12.50 -1.01
N GLY A 306 19.14 -13.50 -0.95
CA GLY A 306 20.45 -13.43 -1.60
C GLY A 306 20.30 -13.25 -3.12
N ARG A 307 19.51 -14.11 -3.77
CA ARG A 307 19.22 -14.02 -5.20
C ARG A 307 18.54 -12.72 -5.60
N TYR A 308 17.64 -12.20 -4.76
CA TYR A 308 16.99 -10.92 -4.94
C TYR A 308 18.02 -9.78 -4.96
N ALA A 309 18.91 -9.76 -3.97
CA ALA A 309 19.95 -8.74 -3.85
C ALA A 309 20.91 -8.78 -5.04
N ASP A 310 21.34 -9.98 -5.46
CA ASP A 310 22.22 -10.16 -6.62
C ASP A 310 21.57 -9.68 -7.93
N ARG A 311 20.27 -9.96 -8.12
CA ARG A 311 19.57 -9.62 -9.37
C ARG A 311 19.14 -8.15 -9.46
N LEU A 312 18.73 -7.55 -8.34
CA LEU A 312 18.21 -6.18 -8.31
C LEU A 312 19.23 -5.16 -7.79
N GLY A 313 20.43 -5.60 -7.40
CA GLY A 313 21.52 -4.75 -6.95
C GLY A 313 21.34 -4.22 -5.52
N GLY A 314 20.47 -4.83 -4.71
CA GLY A 314 20.32 -4.50 -3.30
C GLY A 314 19.15 -5.18 -2.60
N THR A 315 19.11 -5.08 -1.28
CA THR A 315 18.07 -5.66 -0.43
C THR A 315 16.69 -5.07 -0.74
N PRO A 316 15.58 -5.78 -0.40
CA PRO A 316 14.23 -5.25 -0.59
C PRO A 316 14.02 -3.89 0.08
N LEU A 317 14.64 -3.66 1.24
CA LEU A 317 14.61 -2.39 1.96
C LEU A 317 15.22 -1.26 1.11
N TYR A 318 16.41 -1.49 0.54
CA TYR A 318 17.10 -0.52 -0.31
C TYR A 318 16.33 -0.25 -1.61
N VAL A 319 15.84 -1.29 -2.28
CA VAL A 319 15.03 -1.16 -3.51
C VAL A 319 13.72 -0.40 -3.24
N ALA A 320 13.02 -0.70 -2.14
CA ALA A 320 11.81 0.02 -1.75
C ALA A 320 12.09 1.49 -1.46
N LEU A 321 13.23 1.81 -0.83
CA LEU A 321 13.65 3.18 -0.55
C LEU A 321 13.94 3.97 -1.84
N LEU A 322 14.65 3.37 -2.80
CA LEU A 322 14.87 3.96 -4.12
C LEU A 322 13.54 4.20 -4.86
N ALA A 323 12.64 3.22 -4.83
CA ALA A 323 11.33 3.34 -5.46
C ALA A 323 10.46 4.43 -4.82
N ALA A 324 10.46 4.54 -3.48
CA ALA A 324 9.80 5.62 -2.75
C ALA A 324 10.45 6.99 -3.05
N GLY A 325 11.77 7.03 -3.28
CA GLY A 325 12.50 8.19 -3.77
C GLY A 325 12.03 8.66 -5.13
N GLY A 326 12.01 7.76 -6.12
CA GLY A 326 11.50 8.05 -7.47
C GLY A 326 10.05 8.54 -7.44
N PHE A 327 9.20 7.90 -6.64
CA PHE A 327 7.81 8.32 -6.43
C PHE A 327 7.71 9.73 -5.82
N SER A 328 8.49 10.01 -4.78
CA SER A 328 8.50 11.31 -4.10
C SER A 328 9.04 12.44 -5.00
N LEU A 329 10.04 12.15 -5.84
CA LEU A 329 10.54 13.08 -6.85
C LEU A 329 9.45 13.42 -7.89
N ILE A 330 8.73 12.41 -8.40
CA ILE A 330 7.61 12.64 -9.33
C ILE A 330 6.53 13.48 -8.67
N ALA A 331 6.19 13.18 -7.41
CA ALA A 331 5.23 13.98 -6.65
C ALA A 331 5.70 15.43 -6.43
N TRP A 332 7.00 15.64 -6.20
CA TRP A 332 7.59 16.96 -6.03
C TRP A 332 7.53 17.78 -7.32
N VAL A 333 7.86 17.18 -8.47
CA VAL A 333 7.72 17.80 -9.80
C VAL A 333 6.25 18.21 -10.05
N ARG A 334 5.30 17.41 -9.58
CA ARG A 334 3.85 17.71 -9.66
C ARG A 334 3.34 18.65 -8.55
N LYS A 335 4.24 19.27 -7.79
CA LYS A 335 3.95 20.28 -6.75
C LYS A 335 3.06 19.75 -5.61
N VAL A 336 3.16 18.47 -5.30
CA VAL A 336 2.45 17.84 -4.18
C VAL A 336 3.01 18.39 -2.86
N PRO A 337 2.15 18.74 -1.86
CA PRO A 337 2.61 19.20 -0.56
C PRO A 337 3.43 18.10 0.14
N LEU A 338 4.46 18.49 0.88
CA LEU A 338 5.39 17.61 1.61
C LEU A 338 6.24 16.67 0.73
N ALA A 339 6.14 16.73 -0.60
CA ALA A 339 6.94 15.86 -1.45
C ALA A 339 8.46 16.13 -1.35
N ALA A 340 8.85 17.40 -1.19
CA ALA A 340 10.25 17.76 -0.92
C ALA A 340 10.75 17.19 0.42
N ASP A 341 9.88 17.15 1.43
CA ASP A 341 10.18 16.58 2.74
C ASP A 341 10.32 15.06 2.63
N ALA A 342 9.45 14.40 1.86
CA ALA A 342 9.56 12.98 1.55
C ALA A 342 10.88 12.64 0.80
N VAL A 343 11.28 13.44 -0.20
CA VAL A 343 12.57 13.30 -0.88
C VAL A 343 13.73 13.44 0.11
N THR A 344 13.65 14.41 1.01
CA THR A 344 14.67 14.61 2.05
C THR A 344 14.75 13.40 2.98
N LEU A 345 13.61 12.87 3.44
CA LEU A 345 13.55 11.65 4.25
C LEU A 345 14.16 10.44 3.52
N VAL A 346 13.92 10.31 2.21
CA VAL A 346 14.53 9.25 1.41
C VAL A 346 16.05 9.41 1.34
N LEU A 347 16.55 10.62 1.12
CA LEU A 347 18.00 10.90 1.09
C LEU A 347 18.65 10.63 2.45
N LEU A 348 17.99 11.01 3.55
CA LEU A 348 18.44 10.66 4.90
C LEU A 348 18.42 9.14 5.12
N GLY A 349 17.41 8.45 4.60
CA GLY A 349 17.35 6.99 4.58
C GLY A 349 18.53 6.38 3.83
N LEU A 350 18.84 6.86 2.63
CA LEU A 350 19.95 6.39 1.79
C LEU A 350 21.32 6.69 2.39
N ALA A 351 21.41 7.68 3.27
CA ALA A 351 22.61 7.90 4.05
C ALA A 351 22.91 6.70 4.97
N VAL A 352 21.89 6.05 5.53
CA VAL A 352 22.07 4.96 6.53
C VAL A 352 21.86 3.57 5.92
N ILE A 353 20.98 3.45 4.92
CA ILE A 353 20.57 2.19 4.29
C ILE A 353 21.36 2.01 3.00
N GLY A 354 22.27 1.03 3.00
CA GLY A 354 23.03 0.61 1.82
C GLY A 354 22.42 -0.61 1.13
N PRO A 355 23.01 -1.04 0.00
CA PRO A 355 22.50 -2.15 -0.81
C PRO A 355 22.48 -3.50 -0.08
N ASP A 356 23.30 -3.71 0.96
CA ASP A 356 23.31 -4.97 1.75
C ASP A 356 22.67 -4.81 3.14
N THR A 357 21.98 -3.69 3.40
CA THR A 357 21.27 -3.47 4.67
C THR A 357 19.98 -4.30 4.69
N LEU A 358 19.97 -5.41 5.43
CA LEU A 358 18.80 -6.30 5.57
C LEU A 358 17.78 -5.78 6.60
N ARG A 359 18.25 -5.17 7.70
CA ARG A 359 17.42 -4.68 8.81
C ARG A 359 17.81 -3.27 9.22
N LEU A 360 16.83 -2.49 9.66
CA LEU A 360 17.02 -1.11 10.15
C LEU A 360 17.90 -1.02 11.41
N THR A 361 18.09 -2.14 12.12
CA THR A 361 18.88 -2.19 13.37
C THR A 361 20.38 -2.39 13.17
N ALA A 362 20.84 -2.65 11.93
CA ALA A 362 22.26 -2.84 11.66
C ALA A 362 22.96 -1.47 11.46
N PRO A 363 23.81 -1.01 12.39
CA PRO A 363 24.44 0.30 12.28
C PRO A 363 25.44 0.32 11.13
N ARG A 364 25.26 1.26 10.18
CA ARG A 364 26.26 1.61 9.15
C ARG A 364 26.72 3.05 9.35
N LEU A 365 27.98 3.32 8.97
CA LEU A 365 28.49 4.68 8.88
C LEU A 365 27.70 5.42 7.79
N PRO A 366 27.18 6.62 8.07
CA PRO A 366 26.30 7.29 7.14
C PRO A 366 27.07 7.83 5.94
N HIS A 367 26.52 7.65 4.74
CA HIS A 367 27.07 8.19 3.50
C HIS A 367 26.88 9.70 3.45
N VAL A 368 27.98 10.44 3.66
CA VAL A 368 28.01 11.91 3.71
C VAL A 368 27.42 12.56 2.46
N GLY A 369 27.57 11.93 1.28
CA GLY A 369 27.01 12.43 0.03
C GLY A 369 25.49 12.58 0.05
N PHE A 370 24.76 11.60 0.59
CA PHE A 370 23.29 11.68 0.67
C PHE A 370 22.82 12.66 1.76
N LEU A 371 23.58 12.80 2.86
CA LEU A 371 23.31 13.83 3.87
C LEU A 371 23.47 15.24 3.28
N ALA A 372 24.56 15.48 2.53
CA ALA A 372 24.79 16.74 1.84
C ALA A 372 23.70 17.03 0.80
N ALA A 373 23.23 16.02 0.08
CA ALA A 373 22.13 16.16 -0.87
C ALA A 373 20.79 16.50 -0.17
N ALA A 374 20.47 15.81 0.94
CA ALA A 374 19.27 16.10 1.74
C ALA A 374 19.26 17.56 2.23
N TRP A 375 20.43 18.03 2.67
CA TRP A 375 20.64 19.41 3.08
C TRP A 375 20.44 20.40 1.93
N ALA A 376 21.07 20.15 0.78
CA ALA A 376 20.96 21.00 -0.40
C ALA A 376 19.50 21.13 -0.87
N VAL A 377 18.72 20.05 -0.82
CA VAL A 377 17.28 20.07 -1.15
C VAL A 377 16.52 20.98 -0.19
N GLN A 378 16.71 20.84 1.13
CA GLN A 378 16.00 21.67 2.11
C GLN A 378 16.40 23.15 2.01
N LEU A 379 17.69 23.44 1.78
CA LEU A 379 18.19 24.80 1.58
C LEU A 379 17.62 25.42 0.30
N GLY A 380 17.61 24.69 -0.81
CA GLY A 380 17.03 25.15 -2.08
C GLY A 380 15.53 25.42 -1.97
N VAL A 381 14.78 24.54 -1.29
CA VAL A 381 13.35 24.74 -1.05
C VAL A 381 13.09 25.92 -0.11
N GLY A 382 13.89 26.06 0.95
CA GLY A 382 13.83 27.18 1.89
C GLY A 382 14.10 28.54 1.24
N LEU A 383 15.09 28.60 0.34
CA LEU A 383 15.39 29.77 -0.48
C LEU A 383 14.26 30.11 -1.43
N TRP A 384 13.71 29.11 -2.13
CA TRP A 384 12.65 29.34 -3.12
C TRP A 384 11.33 29.75 -2.47
N ARG A 385 10.94 29.11 -1.37
CA ARG A 385 9.65 29.37 -0.69
C ARG A 385 9.71 30.45 0.38
N ARG A 386 10.91 30.94 0.72
CA ARG A 386 11.16 31.93 1.79
C ARG A 386 10.59 31.49 3.16
N GLU A 387 10.60 30.18 3.44
CA GLU A 387 10.07 29.61 4.68
C GLU A 387 11.17 29.50 5.74
N ALA A 388 11.21 30.41 6.72
CA ALA A 388 12.28 30.54 7.73
C ALA A 388 12.59 29.25 8.52
N TRP A 389 11.58 28.42 8.84
CA TRP A 389 11.79 27.18 9.60
C TRP A 389 12.66 26.15 8.87
N ARG A 390 12.62 26.11 7.53
CA ARG A 390 13.47 25.22 6.71
C ARG A 390 14.94 25.61 6.77
N TRP A 391 15.23 26.89 7.03
CA TRP A 391 16.59 27.37 7.28
C TRP A 391 17.12 26.85 8.62
N GLY A 392 16.24 26.74 9.62
CA GLY A 392 16.58 26.13 10.91
C GLY A 392 16.96 24.66 10.76
N LEU A 393 16.20 23.88 9.99
CA LEU A 393 16.54 22.48 9.70
C LEU A 393 17.81 22.34 8.86
N ALA A 394 17.95 23.19 7.84
CA ALA A 394 19.14 23.21 7.01
C ALA A 394 20.38 23.64 7.81
N GLY A 395 20.30 24.61 8.71
CA GLY A 395 21.43 25.04 9.54
C GLY A 395 21.74 24.08 10.69
N GLY A 396 20.72 23.46 11.29
CA GLY A 396 20.84 22.61 12.48
C GLY A 396 21.53 21.28 12.21
N MET A 397 21.25 20.60 11.10
CA MET A 397 21.82 19.29 10.81
C MET A 397 23.34 19.30 10.59
N PRO A 398 23.92 20.20 9.78
CA PRO A 398 25.36 20.35 9.63
C PRO A 398 26.03 20.74 10.95
N ALA A 399 25.40 21.61 11.75
CA ALA A 399 25.94 22.01 13.05
C ALA A 399 26.00 20.81 14.03
N VAL A 400 24.98 19.96 14.05
CA VAL A 400 24.98 18.72 14.85
C VAL A 400 26.03 17.73 14.34
N TRP A 401 26.15 17.55 13.01
CA TRP A 401 27.15 16.67 12.42
C TRP A 401 28.59 17.12 12.72
N VAL A 402 28.88 18.40 12.46
CA VAL A 402 30.18 19.02 12.79
C VAL A 402 30.43 18.96 14.29
N GLY A 403 29.40 19.12 15.12
CA GLY A 403 29.50 18.95 16.57
C GLY A 403 29.87 17.52 16.97
N LEU A 404 29.27 16.49 16.36
CA LEU A 404 29.54 15.08 16.67
C LEU A 404 30.92 14.64 16.17
N GLU A 405 31.30 14.97 14.94
CA GLU A 405 32.64 14.67 14.42
C GLU A 405 33.71 15.52 15.12
N GLY A 406 33.41 16.78 15.41
CA GLY A 406 34.26 17.63 16.24
C GLY A 406 34.45 17.06 17.65
N TRP A 407 33.40 16.48 18.25
CA TRP A 407 33.48 15.80 19.53
C TRP A 407 34.34 14.53 19.48
N ARG A 408 34.19 13.71 18.43
CA ARG A 408 35.04 12.52 18.22
C ARG A 408 36.51 12.90 18.05
N LEU A 409 36.78 13.92 17.23
CA LEU A 409 38.12 14.44 17.02
C LEU A 409 38.71 15.03 18.31
N TYR A 410 37.90 15.79 19.06
CA TYR A 410 38.28 16.33 20.35
C TYR A 410 38.58 15.23 21.37
N ALA A 411 37.75 14.18 21.47
CA ALA A 411 37.99 13.05 22.36
C ALA A 411 39.29 12.31 22.01
N ALA A 412 39.59 12.14 20.73
CA ALA A 412 40.85 11.57 20.27
C ALA A 412 42.05 12.49 20.58
N ALA A 413 41.92 13.80 20.34
CA ALA A 413 42.97 14.79 20.60
C ALA A 413 43.22 14.99 22.10
N ARG A 414 42.19 14.89 22.94
CA ARG A 414 42.27 14.98 24.41
C ARG A 414 43.15 13.88 24.99
N ALA A 415 43.23 12.72 24.35
CA ALA A 415 44.13 11.64 24.78
C ALA A 415 45.62 11.96 24.57
N VAL A 416 45.94 12.96 23.72
CA VAL A 416 47.31 13.28 23.31
C VAL A 416 47.76 14.66 23.83
N LEU A 417 46.84 15.62 23.96
CA LEU A 417 47.15 17.01 24.31
C LEU A 417 46.59 17.37 25.69
N ALA A 418 47.48 17.43 26.69
CA ALA A 418 47.14 17.97 28.01
C ALA A 418 46.80 19.48 27.89
N GLY A 419 45.64 19.89 28.41
CA GLY A 419 45.21 21.30 28.38
C GLY A 419 44.15 21.64 27.31
N LEU A 420 43.75 20.68 26.47
CA LEU A 420 42.77 20.90 25.40
C LEU A 420 41.39 21.34 25.94
N ASP A 421 41.00 20.81 27.11
CA ASP A 421 39.71 21.11 27.76
C ASP A 421 39.58 22.60 28.09
N GLN A 422 40.67 23.24 28.52
CA GLN A 422 40.73 24.65 28.88
C GLN A 422 40.63 25.56 27.64
N LEU A 423 41.28 25.17 26.54
CA LEU A 423 41.18 25.88 25.26
C LEU A 423 39.76 25.79 24.67
N VAL A 424 39.14 24.61 24.71
CA VAL A 424 37.75 24.41 24.25
C VAL A 424 36.77 25.18 25.12
N ALA A 425 36.91 25.13 26.44
CA ALA A 425 36.08 25.92 27.35
C ALA A 425 36.19 27.43 27.08
N GLY A 426 37.41 27.95 26.86
CA GLY A 426 37.63 29.35 26.47
C GLY A 426 36.96 29.71 25.15
N LEU A 427 37.05 28.83 24.13
CA LEU A 427 36.43 29.04 22.83
C LEU A 427 34.89 29.00 22.89
N LEU A 428 34.31 28.14 23.73
CA LEU A 428 32.85 28.02 23.91
C LEU A 428 32.24 29.19 24.69
N LEU A 429 33.01 29.82 25.59
CA LEU A 429 32.57 31.03 26.30
C LEU A 429 32.45 32.26 25.38
N LEU A 430 33.19 32.29 24.27
CA LEU A 430 33.18 33.38 23.31
C LEU A 430 31.79 33.61 22.65
N PRO A 431 31.11 32.62 22.02
CA PRO A 431 29.79 32.82 21.46
C PRO A 431 28.73 33.14 22.52
N VAL A 432 28.86 32.62 23.75
CA VAL A 432 28.00 33.02 24.87
C VAL A 432 28.18 34.51 25.20
N ALA A 433 29.42 34.98 25.28
CA ALA A 433 29.72 36.40 25.49
C ALA A 433 29.18 37.28 24.35
N VAL A 434 29.28 36.83 23.10
CA VAL A 434 28.70 37.51 21.93
C VAL A 434 27.18 37.55 22.00
N LEU A 435 26.51 36.45 22.33
CA LEU A 435 25.05 36.39 22.48
C LEU A 435 24.55 37.29 23.60
N VAL A 436 25.25 37.34 24.74
CA VAL A 436 24.96 38.27 25.83
C VAL A 436 25.11 39.72 25.37
N SER A 437 26.14 40.02 24.57
CA SER A 437 26.35 41.37 23.99
C SER A 437 25.24 41.76 23.00
N LEU A 438 24.85 40.86 22.11
CA LEU A 438 23.73 41.05 21.16
C LEU A 438 22.37 41.18 21.87
N GLY A 439 22.19 40.46 22.98
CA GLY A 439 21.03 40.59 23.86
C GLY A 439 20.94 41.97 24.49
N LYS A 440 22.06 42.47 25.05
CA LYS A 440 22.16 43.82 25.60
C LYS A 440 21.91 44.90 24.55
N ALA A 441 22.30 44.68 23.29
CA ALA A 441 22.07 45.59 22.17
C ALA A 441 20.64 45.55 21.60
N GLY A 442 19.74 44.74 22.18
CA GLY A 442 18.35 44.60 21.73
C GLY A 442 18.18 43.90 20.38
N VAL A 443 19.25 43.36 19.80
CA VAL A 443 19.26 42.71 18.48
C VAL A 443 18.46 41.41 18.52
N LEU A 444 18.62 40.62 19.59
CA LEU A 444 17.88 39.37 19.81
C LEU A 444 16.36 39.60 19.87
N GLY A 445 15.91 40.68 20.51
CA GLY A 445 14.49 41.02 20.59
C GLY A 445 13.87 41.44 19.25
N ARG A 446 14.65 42.06 18.36
CA ARG A 446 14.22 42.34 16.98
C ARG A 446 14.16 41.06 16.14
N TRP A 447 15.16 40.18 16.30
CA TRP A 447 15.22 38.93 15.56
C TRP A 447 14.08 37.97 15.94
N VAL A 448 13.74 37.85 17.23
CA VAL A 448 12.62 37.04 17.71
C VAL A 448 11.27 37.55 17.20
N ARG A 449 11.06 38.87 17.15
CA ARG A 449 9.84 39.48 16.59
C ARG A 449 9.70 39.21 15.09
N SER A 450 10.79 39.35 14.33
CA SER A 450 10.83 38.99 12.91
C SER A 450 10.51 37.51 12.66
N TRP A 451 10.97 36.62 13.56
CA TRP A 451 10.67 35.18 13.50
C TRP A 451 9.20 34.86 13.76
N ARG A 452 8.52 35.65 14.59
CA ARG A 452 7.09 35.50 14.86
C ARG A 452 6.20 36.14 13.80
N GLY A 453 6.79 36.86 12.84
CA GLY A 453 6.05 37.60 11.82
C GLY A 453 5.28 38.79 12.39
N GLU A 454 5.69 39.30 13.56
CA GLU A 454 5.11 40.51 14.15
C GLU A 454 5.62 41.73 13.36
N PRO A 455 4.73 42.66 12.94
CA PRO A 455 5.16 43.87 12.24
C PRO A 455 6.03 44.74 13.15
N ASP A 456 7.07 45.35 12.57
CA ASP A 456 7.92 46.32 13.27
C ASP A 456 7.13 47.62 13.48
N ASP A 457 6.41 47.71 14.59
CA ASP A 457 5.83 48.96 15.06
C ASP A 457 6.96 49.84 15.62
N LEU A 458 7.60 50.62 14.74
CA LEU A 458 8.47 51.72 15.17
C LEU A 458 7.79 53.06 14.85
N PRO A 459 7.59 53.96 15.83
CA PRO A 459 7.34 55.36 15.54
C PRO A 459 8.59 55.99 14.90
N ALA A 460 8.38 56.84 13.90
CA ALA A 460 9.40 57.57 13.14
C ALA A 460 10.26 58.50 14.01
#